data_AF-D3Y4J1-F1
#
_entry.id   AF-D3Y4J1-F1
#
_cell.length_a   1.000
_cell.length_b   1.000
_cell.length_c   1.000
_cell.angle_alpha   90.00
_cell.angle_beta   90.00
_cell.angle_gamma   90.00
#
_symmetry.space_group_name_H-M   'P 1'
#
loop_
_entity.id
_entity.type
_entity.pdbx_description
1 polymer ?
#
loop_
_entity_poly.entity_id
_entity_poly.type
_entity_poly.pdbx_seq_one_letter_code
_entity_poly.pdbx_strand_id
1 'polypeptide(L)'
;GCHEEVLLGKYCHHLSIHKEVEDKDGYVYVNKGGRPRQHLLSLTRRAQKHRLRELKLQVKAFAEKEEGGDVKSVCLTLFPLALRARNEHRQADELEAMMQGKGS
;
A
#
# COMPACT_ATOMS: atom_id res chain seq x y z
N GLY A 1 38.28 -3.10 17.76
CA GLY A 1 38.16 -4.21 18.72
C GLY A 1 38.13 -3.63 20.11
N CYS A 2 37.30 -4.17 21.01
CA CYS A 2 37.24 -3.72 22.40
C CYS A 2 38.45 -4.28 23.18
N HIS A 3 39.07 -3.44 24.02
CA HIS A 3 40.25 -3.77 24.83
C HIS A 3 39.93 -3.98 26.32
N GLU A 4 38.64 -4.10 26.68
CA GLU A 4 38.21 -4.32 28.06
C GLU A 4 38.42 -5.78 28.47
N GLU A 5 39.04 -5.99 29.63
CA GLU A 5 39.14 -7.31 30.25
C GLU A 5 37.83 -7.64 30.98
N VAL A 6 37.16 -8.70 30.55
CA VAL A 6 35.89 -9.17 31.14
C VAL A 6 36.03 -10.59 31.68
N LEU A 7 35.47 -10.82 32.87
CA LEU A 7 35.35 -12.15 33.46
C LEU A 7 34.58 -13.07 32.51
N LEU A 8 35.05 -14.31 32.32
CA LEU A 8 34.49 -15.28 31.37
C LEU A 8 32.97 -15.47 31.53
N GLY A 9 32.46 -15.49 32.77
CA GLY A 9 31.03 -15.62 33.04
C GLY A 9 30.17 -14.42 32.63
N LYS A 10 30.76 -13.27 32.30
CA LYS A 10 30.09 -12.05 31.82
C LYS A 10 30.35 -11.77 30.33
N TYR A 11 31.13 -12.61 29.67
CA TYR A 11 31.54 -12.41 28.27
C TYR A 11 30.33 -12.34 27.32
N CYS A 12 29.32 -13.20 27.54
CA CYS A 12 28.09 -13.18 26.73
C CYS A 12 27.33 -11.84 26.83
N HIS A 13 27.26 -11.25 28.02
CA HIS A 13 26.59 -9.96 28.23
C HIS A 13 27.38 -8.81 27.58
N HIS A 14 28.71 -8.82 27.70
CA HIS A 14 29.58 -7.85 27.04
C HIS A 14 29.43 -7.88 25.51
N LEU A 15 29.36 -9.07 24.90
CA LEU A 15 29.08 -9.22 23.47
C LEU A 15 27.70 -8.69 23.08
N SER A 16 26.67 -8.93 23.91
CA SER A 16 25.33 -8.38 23.67
C SER A 16 25.32 -6.85 23.67
N ILE A 17 26.10 -6.20 24.54
CA ILE A 17 26.20 -4.74 24.58
C ILE A 17 26.83 -4.21 23.28
N HIS A 18 27.91 -4.82 22.77
CA HIS A 18 28.49 -4.41 21.48
C HIS A 18 27.49 -4.55 20.34
N LYS A 19 26.73 -5.65 20.32
CA LYS A 19 25.70 -5.89 19.32
C LYS A 19 24.56 -4.87 19.39
N GLU A 20 24.13 -4.50 20.60
CA GLU A 20 23.13 -3.46 20.80
C GLU A 20 23.63 -2.05 20.43
N VAL A 21 24.91 -1.77 20.65
CA VAL A 21 25.55 -0.50 20.26
C VAL A 21 25.69 -0.44 18.73
N GLU A 22 26.13 -1.51 18.07
CA GLU A 22 26.18 -1.59 16.61
C GLU A 22 24.79 -1.46 15.96
N ASP A 23 23.75 -2.08 16.52
CA ASP A 23 22.36 -1.95 16.03
C ASP A 23 21.81 -0.53 16.22
N LYS A 24 22.27 0.20 17.25
CA LYS A 24 21.86 1.59 17.53
C LYS A 24 22.62 2.62 16.69
N ASP A 25 23.91 2.38 16.40
CA ASP A 25 24.76 3.28 15.60
C ASP A 25 24.63 3.06 14.08
N GLY A 26 23.99 1.97 13.64
CA GLY A 26 23.98 1.54 12.23
C GLY A 26 22.75 1.91 11.41
N TYR A 27 21.68 2.46 11.98
CA TYR A 27 20.44 2.70 11.21
C TYR A 27 20.42 4.08 10.53
N VAL A 28 21.42 4.37 9.72
CA VAL A 28 21.34 5.44 8.73
C VAL A 28 20.48 4.93 7.57
N TYR A 29 19.45 5.69 7.19
CA TYR A 29 18.63 5.34 6.04
C TYR A 29 19.49 5.32 4.75
N VAL A 30 19.80 4.12 4.25
CA VAL A 30 20.47 3.92 2.96
C VAL A 30 19.41 3.65 1.89
N ASN A 31 19.38 4.50 0.86
CA ASN A 31 18.49 4.31 -0.29
C ASN A 31 18.87 3.02 -1.03
N LYS A 32 17.96 2.04 -1.04
CA LYS A 32 18.16 0.72 -1.68
C LYS A 32 17.99 0.74 -3.21
N GLY A 33 17.80 1.91 -3.82
CA GLY A 33 17.58 2.08 -5.25
C GLY A 33 16.24 1.51 -5.74
N GLY A 34 16.18 1.15 -7.02
CA GLY A 34 15.01 0.57 -7.67
C GLY A 34 14.42 1.47 -8.76
N ARG A 35 13.56 0.89 -9.61
CA ARG A 35 12.90 1.61 -10.71
C ARG A 35 11.89 2.62 -10.15
N PRO A 36 11.95 3.92 -10.53
CA PRO A 36 10.96 4.91 -10.12
C PRO A 36 9.54 4.48 -10.45
N ARG A 37 8.62 4.68 -9.51
CA ARG A 37 7.22 4.32 -9.69
C ARG A 37 6.54 5.34 -10.61
N GLN A 38 5.99 4.87 -11.72
CA GLN A 38 5.21 5.69 -12.63
C GLN A 38 3.78 5.87 -12.11
N HIS A 39 3.12 6.94 -12.57
CA HIS A 39 1.73 7.22 -12.27
C HIS A 39 0.82 6.08 -12.77
N LEU A 40 -0.22 5.72 -12.01
CA LEU A 40 -1.04 4.55 -12.29
C LEU A 40 -1.71 4.61 -13.68
N LEU A 41 -2.14 5.79 -14.11
CA LEU A 41 -2.84 5.97 -15.39
C LEU A 41 -1.91 5.87 -16.60
N SER A 42 -0.59 5.98 -16.42
CA SER A 42 0.38 5.82 -17.53
C SER A 42 0.85 4.36 -17.70
N LEU A 43 0.38 3.44 -16.87
CA LEU A 43 0.79 2.04 -16.86
C LEU A 43 -0.09 1.19 -17.79
N THR A 44 0.49 0.09 -18.31
CA THR A 44 -0.29 -0.93 -19.02
C THR A 44 -1.30 -1.60 -18.08
N ARG A 45 -2.38 -2.18 -18.63
CA ARG A 45 -3.42 -2.88 -17.85
C ARG A 45 -2.84 -3.96 -16.92
N ARG A 46 -1.82 -4.71 -17.36
CA ARG A 46 -1.13 -5.72 -16.55
C ARG A 46 -0.40 -5.09 -15.36
N ALA A 47 0.30 -3.99 -15.59
CA ALA A 47 1.02 -3.27 -14.54
C ALA A 47 0.05 -2.61 -13.54
N GLN A 48 -1.05 -2.00 -14.01
CA GLN A 48 -2.11 -1.48 -13.14
C GLN A 48 -2.70 -2.58 -12.25
N LYS A 49 -3.06 -3.74 -12.82
CA LYS A 49 -3.52 -4.92 -12.07
C LYS A 49 -2.53 -5.35 -10.99
N HIS A 50 -1.24 -5.37 -11.30
CA HIS A 50 -0.20 -5.71 -10.33
C HIS A 50 -0.08 -4.65 -9.22
N ARG A 51 -0.09 -3.35 -9.56
CA ARG A 51 0.02 -2.24 -8.61
C ARG A 51 -1.19 -2.12 -7.67
N LEU A 52 -2.37 -2.52 -8.13
CA LEU A 52 -3.62 -2.52 -7.35
C LEU A 52 -3.94 -3.88 -6.72
N ARG A 53 -3.03 -4.87 -6.79
CA ARG A 53 -3.32 -6.24 -6.34
C ARG A 53 -3.85 -6.29 -4.91
N GLU A 54 -3.20 -5.58 -3.99
CA GLU A 54 -3.56 -5.64 -2.57
C GLU A 54 -4.90 -4.97 -2.29
N LEU A 55 -5.11 -3.76 -2.81
CA LEU A 55 -6.40 -3.06 -2.71
C LEU A 55 -7.53 -3.90 -3.32
N LYS A 56 -7.27 -4.58 -4.45
CA LYS A 56 -8.25 -5.48 -5.07
C LYS A 56 -8.63 -6.65 -4.15
N LEU A 57 -7.69 -7.19 -3.37
CA LEU A 57 -7.99 -8.26 -2.40
C LEU A 57 -8.83 -7.72 -1.24
N GLN A 58 -8.50 -6.53 -0.73
CA GLN A 58 -9.29 -5.89 0.33
C GLN A 58 -10.73 -5.60 -0.12
N VAL A 59 -10.91 -5.05 -1.32
CA VAL A 59 -12.25 -4.78 -1.87
C VAL A 59 -13.04 -6.07 -2.10
N LYS A 60 -12.38 -7.15 -2.51
CA LYS A 60 -13.02 -8.47 -2.63
C LYS A 60 -13.50 -9.00 -1.29
N ALA A 61 -12.64 -8.98 -0.27
CA ALA A 61 -13.00 -9.43 1.07
C ALA A 61 -14.14 -8.59 1.66
N PHE A 62 -14.15 -7.28 1.40
CA PHE A 62 -15.26 -6.41 1.77
C PHE A 62 -16.56 -6.79 1.05
N ALA A 63 -16.52 -6.94 -0.27
CA ALA A 63 -17.70 -7.29 -1.05
C ALA A 63 -18.28 -8.66 -0.66
N GLU A 64 -17.43 -9.65 -0.39
CA GLU A 64 -17.84 -10.98 0.10
C GLU A 64 -18.57 -10.89 1.44
N LYS A 65 -18.15 -9.99 2.33
CA LYS A 65 -18.72 -9.85 3.68
C LYS A 65 -20.00 -9.03 3.72
N GLU A 66 -20.08 -7.96 2.92
CA GLU A 66 -21.14 -6.94 3.06
C GLU A 66 -22.12 -6.93 1.87
N GLU A 67 -21.69 -7.33 0.67
CA GLU A 67 -22.40 -7.05 -0.59
C GLU A 67 -22.59 -8.32 -1.45
N GLY A 68 -22.60 -9.51 -0.82
CA GLY A 68 -22.81 -10.79 -1.49
C GLY A 68 -21.76 -11.13 -2.56
N GLY A 69 -20.58 -10.52 -2.50
CA GLY A 69 -19.50 -10.68 -3.47
C GLY A 69 -19.57 -9.75 -4.69
N ASP A 70 -20.51 -8.79 -4.76
CA ASP A 70 -20.62 -7.88 -5.91
C ASP A 70 -19.58 -6.74 -5.88
N VAL A 71 -18.36 -7.11 -6.27
CA VAL A 71 -17.23 -6.17 -6.42
C VAL A 71 -17.52 -5.07 -7.44
N LYS A 72 -18.35 -5.34 -8.46
CA LYS A 72 -18.64 -4.36 -9.51
C LYS A 72 -19.50 -3.24 -8.94
N SER A 73 -20.60 -3.57 -8.26
CA SER A 73 -21.46 -2.59 -7.59
C SER A 73 -20.69 -1.77 -6.57
N VAL A 74 -19.86 -2.41 -5.74
CA VAL A 74 -18.98 -1.73 -4.77
C VAL A 74 -18.08 -0.70 -5.46
N CYS A 75 -17.34 -1.10 -6.51
CA CYS A 75 -16.43 -0.18 -7.21
C CYS A 75 -17.20 0.95 -7.92
N LEU A 76 -18.35 0.63 -8.53
CA LEU A 76 -19.21 1.60 -9.20
C LEU A 76 -19.91 2.56 -8.24
N THR A 77 -19.98 2.23 -6.95
CA THR A 77 -20.47 3.13 -5.90
C THR A 77 -19.35 4.00 -5.33
N LEU A 78 -18.17 3.41 -5.08
CA LEU A 78 -17.00 4.13 -4.57
C LEU A 78 -16.51 5.23 -5.52
N PHE A 79 -16.53 4.98 -6.83
CA PHE A 79 -15.95 5.93 -7.78
C PHE A 79 -16.75 7.25 -7.93
N PRO A 80 -18.08 7.25 -8.11
CA PRO A 80 -18.88 8.47 -8.06
C PRO A 80 -18.79 9.20 -6.71
N LEU A 81 -18.75 8.47 -5.59
CA LEU A 81 -18.53 9.09 -4.27
C LEU A 81 -17.18 9.82 -4.20
N ALA A 82 -16.12 9.23 -4.76
CA ALA A 82 -14.81 9.87 -4.84
C ALA A 82 -14.81 11.11 -5.74
N LEU A 83 -15.55 11.09 -6.86
CA LEU A 83 -15.72 12.25 -7.73
C LEU A 83 -16.46 13.38 -6.99
N ARG A 84 -17.56 13.07 -6.31
CA ARG A 84 -18.33 14.05 -5.51
C ARG A 84 -17.50 14.62 -4.37
N ALA A 85 -16.73 13.80 -3.66
CA ALA A 85 -15.81 14.27 -2.62
C ALA A 85 -14.71 15.20 -3.15
N ARG A 86 -14.39 15.11 -4.45
CA ARG A 86 -13.47 16.02 -5.16
C ARG A 86 -14.20 17.20 -5.85
N ASN A 87 -15.49 17.40 -5.55
CA ASN A 87 -16.37 18.40 -6.15
C ASN A 87 -16.58 18.24 -7.67
N GLU A 88 -16.35 17.04 -8.22
CA GLU A 88 -16.53 16.70 -9.64
C GLU A 88 -17.95 16.17 -9.91
N HIS A 89 -18.99 16.89 -9.44
CA HIS A 89 -20.39 16.45 -9.49
C HIS A 89 -20.88 16.12 -10.90
N ARG A 90 -20.55 16.96 -11.88
CA ARG A 90 -20.95 16.74 -13.28
C ARG A 90 -20.43 15.40 -13.83
N GLN A 91 -19.19 15.03 -13.52
CA GLN A 91 -18.61 13.76 -13.97
C GLN A 91 -19.24 12.56 -13.27
N ALA A 92 -19.60 12.71 -11.99
CA ALA A 92 -20.32 11.68 -11.25
C ALA A 92 -21.70 11.40 -11.88
N ASP A 93 -22.44 12.45 -12.22
CA ASP A 93 -23.77 12.35 -12.81
C ASP A 93 -23.72 11.77 -14.23
N GLU A 94 -22.74 12.18 -15.05
CA GLU A 94 -22.49 11.59 -16.37
C GLU A 94 -22.18 10.08 -16.28
N LEU A 95 -21.37 9.67 -15.30
CA LEU A 95 -21.05 8.27 -15.08
C LEU A 95 -22.27 7.45 -14.65
N GLU A 96 -23.08 7.97 -13.74
CA GLU A 96 -24.31 7.31 -13.30
C GLU A 96 -25.32 7.16 -14.44
N ALA A 97 -25.43 8.17 -15.32
CA ALA A 97 -26.26 8.08 -16.52
C ALA A 97 -25.78 6.96 -17.46
N MET A 98 -24.47 6.83 -17.68
CA MET A 98 -23.91 5.72 -18.46
C MET A 98 -24.19 4.35 -17.81
N MET A 99 -24.07 4.25 -16.49
CA MET A 99 -24.35 3.02 -15.75
C MET A 99 -25.82 2.56 -15.88
N GLN A 100 -26.75 3.50 -16.03
CA GLN A 100 -28.18 3.23 -16.21
C GLN A 100 -28.55 2.93 -17.68
N GLY A 101 -27.59 2.91 -18.60
CA GLY A 101 -27.87 2.74 -20.04
C GLY A 101 -28.55 3.96 -20.67
N LYS A 102 -28.45 5.14 -20.03
CA LYS A 102 -28.98 6.42 -20.51
C LYS A 102 -27.93 7.27 -21.24
N GLY A 103 -26.71 6.75 -21.40
CA GLY A 103 -25.66 7.39 -22.20
C GLY A 103 -26.05 7.31 -23.68
N SER A 104 -26.12 8.48 -24.33
CA SER A 104 -26.42 8.67 -25.76
C SER A 104 -25.60 7.78 -26.69
#